data_AF-A0A0M0TAR3-F1
#
_entry.id   AF-A0A0M0TAR3-F1
#
_cell.length_a   1.000
_cell.length_b   1.000
_cell.length_c   1.000
_cell.angle_alpha   90.00
_cell.angle_beta   90.00
_cell.angle_gamma   90.00
#
_symmetry.space_group_name_H-M   'P 1'
#
loop_
_entity.id
_entity.type
_entity.pdbx_description
1 polymer ?
#
loop_
_entity_poly.entity_id
_entity_poly.type
_entity_poly.pdbx_seq_one_letter_code
_entity_poly.pdbx_strand_id
1 'polypeptide(L)'
;MTELLKLLYLAFAIMSFSYFLINKLKIDLYKAPLLTFSIIIIWCYFFGIIGFLSIGVLSISIIMILLGVISFYKKRNKKKQSLDRNFYLNIFIVIILLSAPSFLISENFLFTGWDEFSYWAFSIKTIFDSNFFYTLDTPIYKKFKTYPPGQQTLQYFFLYFKGWSEPFILAIQQAFTISCFSFIASCFSKKKIISILYISLLILVFYSFRYDLSHIYVDGLLGAYFASALSFAITSKKNTNNFIILLVLLLTLPLIKQVGLVFAFFIAGLYSIRCYINSSERKLARKLSDSFLYFLVSIVIVTIGYKSWSFYISIHEISVDTIVPSLTEYMRHPLVDRFGATVNALLERVFRTNFFVLSSKELNLSLFGITLLCVFFNLSSLFLLLINRKLTVLIDNFISLIYSFICSIAYVVFLFFCYLVFFSEYEGVRLASFERYAASYYFAWLSVSMIMYFSLMKNEKLKLTTILTTIVILAFFSSSQIRKDIEGISPDKKLLESRLQVQKYVDELKPMMSSNDKSYFIIQNSTGFEKYIYNYLMSPFHTSWWCWSLGDKYYNNDVWTCGGDISSYVHEYNYITIFRADAKFIERNKKYILNGDNLKNGNYIINSYSDSLKIKPLK
;
A
#
# COMPACT_ATOMS: atom_id res chain seq x y z
N MET A 1 25.03 15.60 -14.80
CA MET A 1 24.37 14.40 -15.34
C MET A 1 22.94 14.77 -15.70
N THR A 2 22.55 14.67 -16.97
CA THR A 2 21.16 14.94 -17.40
C THR A 2 20.20 13.94 -16.73
N GLU A 3 18.93 14.31 -16.59
CA GLU A 3 17.90 13.45 -15.99
C GLU A 3 17.80 12.09 -16.68
N LEU A 4 17.87 12.08 -18.03
CA LEU A 4 17.90 10.85 -18.83
C LEU A 4 19.06 9.93 -18.42
N LEU A 5 20.25 10.47 -18.19
CA LEU A 5 21.41 9.65 -17.81
C LEU A 5 21.25 9.08 -16.38
N LYS A 6 20.59 9.79 -15.47
CA LYS A 6 20.22 9.25 -14.14
C LYS A 6 19.25 8.08 -14.25
N LEU A 7 18.25 8.18 -15.13
CA LEU A 7 17.27 7.11 -15.37
C LEU A 7 17.90 5.89 -16.07
N LEU A 8 18.82 6.11 -17.02
CA LEU A 8 19.57 5.03 -17.65
C LEU A 8 20.47 4.30 -16.65
N TYR A 9 21.14 5.03 -15.75
CA TYR A 9 21.90 4.46 -14.65
C TYR A 9 21.03 3.58 -13.75
N LEU A 10 19.84 4.08 -13.38
CA LEU A 10 18.88 3.38 -12.54
C LEU A 10 18.37 2.09 -13.19
N ALA A 11 17.94 2.17 -14.46
CA ALA A 11 17.52 1.01 -15.23
C ALA A 11 18.64 -0.03 -15.30
N PHE A 12 19.87 0.41 -15.58
CA PHE A 12 21.05 -0.46 -15.62
C PHE A 12 21.32 -1.14 -14.28
N ALA A 13 21.17 -0.44 -13.14
CA ALA A 13 21.33 -1.04 -11.81
C ALA A 13 20.29 -2.14 -11.57
N ILE A 14 19.01 -1.89 -11.83
CA ILE A 14 17.91 -2.85 -11.66
C ILE A 14 18.11 -4.07 -12.58
N MET A 15 18.48 -3.84 -13.83
CA MET A 15 18.79 -4.90 -14.80
C MET A 15 19.97 -5.76 -14.34
N SER A 16 21.05 -5.12 -13.89
CA SER A 16 22.26 -5.78 -13.38
C SER A 16 21.96 -6.70 -12.19
N PHE A 17 21.19 -6.19 -11.23
CA PHE A 17 20.83 -6.97 -10.06
C PHE A 17 19.87 -8.12 -10.37
N SER A 18 18.84 -7.86 -11.18
CA SER A 18 17.92 -8.92 -11.63
C SER A 18 18.68 -10.02 -12.36
N TYR A 19 19.67 -9.66 -13.18
CA TYR A 19 20.56 -10.63 -13.84
C TYR A 19 21.41 -11.42 -12.84
N PHE A 20 21.91 -10.80 -11.76
CA PHE A 20 22.58 -11.50 -10.67
C PHE A 20 21.65 -12.53 -10.01
N LEU A 21 20.43 -12.14 -9.64
CA LEU A 21 19.43 -13.03 -9.02
C LEU A 21 19.15 -14.25 -9.91
N ILE A 22 18.92 -14.02 -11.21
CA ILE A 22 18.60 -15.09 -12.17
C ILE A 22 19.77 -16.07 -12.32
N ASN A 23 21.01 -15.58 -12.41
CA ASN A 23 22.14 -16.44 -12.76
C ASN A 23 22.85 -17.07 -11.57
N LYS A 24 22.95 -16.37 -10.45
CA LYS A 24 23.65 -16.87 -9.25
C LYS A 24 22.70 -17.57 -8.31
N LEU A 25 21.56 -16.95 -8.04
CA LEU A 25 20.56 -17.50 -7.12
C LEU A 25 19.53 -18.40 -7.83
N LYS A 26 19.64 -18.56 -9.17
CA LYS A 26 18.74 -19.38 -10.00
C LYS A 26 17.27 -18.98 -9.84
N ILE A 27 17.03 -17.70 -9.61
CA ILE A 27 15.69 -17.12 -9.50
C ILE A 27 15.03 -17.13 -10.88
N ASP A 28 13.73 -17.42 -10.90
CA ASP A 28 12.95 -17.30 -12.12
C ASP A 28 12.90 -15.84 -12.58
N LEU A 29 13.04 -15.63 -13.89
CA LEU A 29 13.03 -14.33 -14.53
C LEU A 29 11.85 -13.44 -14.09
N TYR A 30 10.66 -14.02 -13.94
CA TYR A 30 9.44 -13.30 -13.57
C TYR A 30 9.32 -13.04 -12.06
N LYS A 31 10.17 -13.66 -11.22
CA LYS A 31 10.27 -13.38 -9.77
C LYS A 31 11.25 -12.27 -9.44
N ALA A 32 12.26 -12.07 -10.31
CA ALA A 32 13.37 -11.17 -10.05
C ALA A 32 12.95 -9.70 -9.79
N PRO A 33 11.95 -9.12 -10.48
CA PRO A 33 11.58 -7.72 -10.24
C PRO A 33 11.03 -7.48 -8.83
N LEU A 34 10.10 -8.31 -8.36
CA LEU A 34 9.54 -8.17 -7.01
C LEU A 34 10.63 -8.31 -5.93
N LEU A 35 11.54 -9.28 -6.09
CA LEU A 35 12.65 -9.47 -5.15
C LEU A 35 13.63 -8.31 -5.18
N THR A 36 13.87 -7.72 -6.35
CA THR A 36 14.70 -6.52 -6.49
C THR A 36 14.08 -5.35 -5.72
N PHE A 37 12.78 -5.09 -5.91
CA PHE A 37 12.08 -4.04 -5.17
C PHE A 37 12.07 -4.29 -3.67
N SER A 38 11.84 -5.53 -3.24
CA SER A 38 11.85 -5.92 -1.82
C SER A 38 13.22 -5.66 -1.18
N ILE A 39 14.30 -6.00 -1.88
CA ILE A 39 15.68 -5.77 -1.40
C ILE A 39 16.02 -4.28 -1.36
N ILE A 40 15.59 -3.50 -2.36
CA ILE A 40 15.73 -2.03 -2.35
C ILE A 40 15.01 -1.43 -1.15
N ILE A 41 13.77 -1.86 -0.89
CA ILE A 41 12.97 -1.40 0.26
C ILE A 41 13.72 -1.70 1.55
N ILE A 42 14.09 -2.96 1.78
CA ILE A 42 14.78 -3.39 3.01
C ILE A 42 16.07 -2.59 3.22
N TRP A 43 16.90 -2.48 2.19
CA TRP A 43 18.18 -1.79 2.27
C TRP A 43 18.03 -0.31 2.57
N CYS A 44 17.25 0.40 1.75
CA CYS A 44 17.05 1.83 1.93
C CYS A 44 16.31 2.14 3.23
N TYR A 45 15.39 1.26 3.65
CA TYR A 45 14.68 1.39 4.91
C TYR A 45 15.65 1.37 6.10
N PHE A 46 16.52 0.38 6.21
CA PHE A 46 17.45 0.33 7.34
C PHE A 46 18.45 1.49 7.35
N PHE A 47 18.87 1.98 6.18
CA PHE A 47 19.64 3.23 6.07
C PHE A 47 18.82 4.46 6.49
N GLY A 48 17.53 4.52 6.14
CA GLY A 48 16.63 5.59 6.55
C GLY A 48 16.39 5.63 8.05
N ILE A 49 16.28 4.46 8.70
CA ILE A 49 16.11 4.34 10.16
C ILE A 49 17.30 4.98 10.92
N ILE A 50 18.50 4.93 10.36
CA ILE A 50 19.71 5.54 10.96
C ILE A 50 20.02 6.93 10.40
N GLY A 51 19.10 7.55 9.64
CA GLY A 51 19.24 8.93 9.13
C GLY A 51 20.06 9.07 7.84
N PHE A 52 20.40 7.98 7.15
CA PHE A 52 21.25 7.97 5.96
C PHE A 52 20.52 7.48 4.69
N LEU A 53 19.26 7.89 4.50
CA LEU A 53 18.39 7.38 3.43
C LEU A 53 19.00 7.50 2.02
N SER A 54 19.49 8.69 1.64
CA SER A 54 20.15 8.92 0.35
C SER A 54 21.42 8.08 0.15
N ILE A 55 22.20 7.86 1.21
CA ILE A 55 23.36 6.95 1.18
C ILE A 55 22.88 5.52 0.93
N GLY A 56 21.76 5.12 1.55
CA GLY A 56 21.10 3.84 1.26
C GLY A 56 20.79 3.66 -0.22
N VAL A 57 20.21 4.68 -0.87
CA VAL A 57 19.90 4.68 -2.31
C VAL A 57 21.15 4.54 -3.18
N LEU A 58 22.18 5.35 -2.90
CA LEU A 58 23.43 5.31 -3.68
C LEU A 58 24.16 3.98 -3.50
N SER A 59 24.30 3.52 -2.25
CA SER A 59 25.02 2.28 -1.92
C SER A 59 24.36 1.05 -2.54
N ILE A 60 23.04 0.90 -2.45
CA ILE A 60 22.36 -0.25 -3.07
C ILE A 60 22.50 -0.22 -4.59
N SER A 61 22.40 0.96 -5.21
CA SER A 61 22.56 1.10 -6.66
C SER A 61 23.94 0.63 -7.13
N ILE A 62 24.99 1.00 -6.39
CA ILE A 62 26.37 0.58 -6.66
C ILE A 62 26.51 -0.94 -6.46
N ILE A 63 26.04 -1.48 -5.34
CA ILE A 63 26.09 -2.93 -5.04
C ILE A 63 25.36 -3.74 -6.13
N MET A 64 24.19 -3.28 -6.56
CA MET A 64 23.39 -3.90 -7.61
C MET A 64 24.15 -4.00 -8.94
N ILE A 65 24.85 -2.92 -9.33
CA ILE A 65 25.70 -2.89 -10.52
C ILE A 65 26.88 -3.86 -10.34
N LEU A 66 27.62 -3.77 -9.22
CA LEU A 66 28.78 -4.63 -8.95
C LEU A 66 28.42 -6.11 -8.99
N LEU A 67 27.32 -6.52 -8.33
CA LEU A 67 26.85 -7.90 -8.33
C LEU A 67 26.46 -8.38 -9.74
N GLY A 68 25.82 -7.53 -10.54
CA GLY A 68 25.48 -7.83 -11.93
C GLY A 68 26.72 -8.02 -12.80
N VAL A 69 27.69 -7.11 -12.71
CA VAL A 69 28.96 -7.17 -13.44
C VAL A 69 29.77 -8.41 -13.05
N ILE A 70 29.90 -8.70 -11.75
CA ILE A 70 30.57 -9.92 -11.27
C ILE A 70 29.86 -11.18 -11.79
N SER A 71 28.52 -11.17 -11.80
CA SER A 71 27.72 -12.29 -12.32
C SER A 71 28.00 -12.54 -13.80
N PHE A 72 28.00 -11.46 -14.59
CA PHE A 72 28.29 -11.46 -16.01
C PHE A 72 29.71 -11.98 -16.30
N TYR A 73 30.73 -11.39 -15.65
CA TYR A 73 32.13 -11.79 -15.83
C TYR A 73 32.36 -13.27 -15.52
N LYS A 74 31.87 -13.75 -14.36
CA LYS A 74 31.98 -15.16 -13.98
C LYS A 74 31.30 -16.11 -14.97
N LYS A 75 30.22 -15.68 -15.63
CA LYS A 75 29.50 -16.51 -16.61
C LYS A 75 30.20 -16.53 -17.96
N ARG A 76 30.68 -15.39 -18.43
CA ARG A 76 31.48 -15.26 -19.66
C ARG A 76 32.71 -16.18 -19.59
N ASN A 77 33.45 -16.17 -18.49
CA ASN A 77 34.63 -17.01 -18.32
C ASN A 77 34.30 -18.51 -18.31
N LYS A 78 33.15 -18.91 -17.76
CA LYS A 78 32.74 -20.32 -17.73
C LYS A 78 32.19 -20.84 -19.04
N LYS A 79 31.44 -20.02 -19.81
CA LYS A 79 30.71 -20.48 -20.99
C LYS A 79 31.30 -20.02 -22.32
N LYS A 80 32.36 -19.20 -22.32
CA LYS A 80 32.95 -18.54 -23.52
C LYS A 80 31.90 -17.86 -24.44
N GLN A 81 30.72 -17.54 -23.91
CA GLN A 81 29.65 -16.83 -24.61
C GLN A 81 29.52 -15.43 -24.04
N SER A 82 29.19 -14.46 -24.89
CA SER A 82 28.97 -13.07 -24.50
C SER A 82 27.65 -12.93 -23.71
N LEU A 83 26.51 -12.77 -24.38
CA LEU A 83 25.22 -12.49 -23.76
C LEU A 83 24.24 -13.63 -24.06
N ASP A 84 23.56 -14.13 -23.03
CA ASP A 84 22.61 -15.24 -23.18
C ASP A 84 21.16 -14.76 -23.28
N ARG A 85 20.26 -15.62 -23.77
CA ARG A 85 18.83 -15.29 -23.93
C ARG A 85 18.18 -14.69 -22.67
N ASN A 86 18.57 -15.17 -21.48
CA ASN A 86 18.04 -14.65 -20.22
C ASN A 86 18.49 -13.22 -19.94
N PHE A 87 19.67 -12.80 -20.41
CA PHE A 87 20.11 -11.42 -20.33
C PHE A 87 19.13 -10.51 -21.09
N TYR A 88 18.89 -10.78 -22.38
CA TYR A 88 18.01 -9.97 -23.21
C TYR A 88 16.55 -9.96 -22.73
N LEU A 89 16.04 -11.11 -22.27
CA LEU A 89 14.70 -11.19 -21.70
C LEU A 89 14.58 -10.40 -20.38
N ASN A 90 15.64 -10.38 -19.57
CA ASN A 90 15.69 -9.57 -18.35
C ASN A 90 15.68 -8.07 -18.68
N ILE A 91 16.46 -7.64 -19.68
CA ILE A 91 16.40 -6.27 -20.20
C ILE A 91 14.96 -5.91 -20.58
N PHE A 92 14.35 -6.74 -21.43
CA PHE A 92 13.01 -6.50 -21.95
C PHE A 92 11.96 -6.40 -20.85
N ILE A 93 11.99 -7.30 -19.88
CA ILE A 93 11.03 -7.29 -18.75
C ILE A 93 11.22 -6.06 -17.86
N VAL A 94 12.47 -5.70 -17.53
CA VAL A 94 12.72 -4.52 -16.69
C VAL A 94 12.29 -3.25 -17.41
N ILE A 95 12.61 -3.11 -18.69
CA ILE A 95 12.17 -1.95 -19.48
C ILE A 95 10.64 -1.87 -19.51
N ILE A 96 9.96 -2.95 -19.90
CA ILE A 96 8.48 -2.95 -19.95
C ILE A 96 7.89 -2.65 -18.59
N LEU A 97 8.40 -3.26 -17.52
CA LEU A 97 7.85 -3.07 -16.19
C LEU A 97 7.96 -1.59 -15.73
N LEU A 98 9.05 -0.92 -16.07
CA LEU A 98 9.30 0.47 -15.67
C LEU A 98 8.66 1.49 -16.63
N SER A 99 8.54 1.18 -17.92
CA SER A 99 8.06 2.12 -18.93
C SER A 99 6.58 1.94 -19.29
N ALA A 100 6.05 0.70 -19.29
CA ALA A 100 4.68 0.43 -19.71
C ALA A 100 3.62 1.21 -18.91
N PRO A 101 3.73 1.31 -17.56
CA PRO A 101 2.82 2.14 -16.76
C PRO A 101 2.75 3.60 -17.24
N SER A 102 3.86 4.17 -17.68
CA SER A 102 3.95 5.57 -18.08
C SER A 102 3.17 5.88 -19.36
N PHE A 103 2.92 4.89 -20.22
CA PHE A 103 2.10 5.09 -21.44
C PHE A 103 0.60 5.16 -21.14
N LEU A 104 0.15 4.64 -20.00
CA LEU A 104 -1.25 4.72 -19.58
C LEU A 104 -1.55 5.97 -18.77
N ILE A 105 -0.54 6.63 -18.21
CA ILE A 105 -0.71 7.78 -17.32
C ILE A 105 -0.55 9.06 -18.12
N SER A 106 -1.52 9.97 -18.01
CA SER A 106 -1.42 11.30 -18.62
C SER A 106 -0.21 12.07 -18.10
N GLU A 107 0.50 12.77 -18.98
CA GLU A 107 1.63 13.65 -18.58
C GLU A 107 1.20 14.74 -17.58
N ASN A 108 -0.06 15.20 -17.68
CA ASN A 108 -0.65 16.19 -16.79
C ASN A 108 -1.36 15.55 -15.58
N PHE A 109 -1.05 14.29 -15.25
CA PHE A 109 -1.63 13.62 -14.11
C PHE A 109 -1.24 14.33 -12.80
N LEU A 110 -2.24 14.46 -11.94
CA LEU A 110 -2.21 15.06 -10.63
C LEU A 110 -3.08 14.18 -9.75
N PHE A 111 -2.57 13.78 -8.59
CA PHE A 111 -3.34 13.11 -7.55
C PHE A 111 -4.63 13.86 -7.26
N THR A 112 -5.70 13.11 -7.01
CA THR A 112 -7.01 13.67 -6.65
C THR A 112 -7.67 12.88 -5.52
N GLY A 113 -7.07 11.80 -5.05
CA GLY A 113 -7.67 10.95 -4.03
C GLY A 113 -7.52 11.49 -2.63
N TRP A 114 -8.57 11.27 -1.82
CA TRP A 114 -8.60 11.65 -0.42
C TRP A 114 -7.47 11.00 0.40
N ASP A 115 -7.25 9.70 0.21
CA ASP A 115 -6.24 8.94 0.96
C ASP A 115 -4.80 9.30 0.54
N GLU A 116 -4.62 9.78 -0.70
CA GLU A 116 -3.34 10.30 -1.16
C GLU A 116 -2.96 11.58 -0.43
N PHE A 117 -3.87 12.54 -0.37
CA PHE A 117 -3.61 13.81 0.30
C PHE A 117 -3.57 13.68 1.82
N SER A 118 -4.38 12.80 2.40
CA SER A 118 -4.34 12.58 3.84
C SER A 118 -3.10 11.82 4.28
N TYR A 119 -2.58 10.89 3.46
CA TYR A 119 -1.36 10.16 3.80
C TYR A 119 -0.47 9.74 2.62
N TRP A 120 -0.93 8.98 1.62
CA TRP A 120 -0.01 8.22 0.74
C TRP A 120 0.88 9.10 -0.14
N ALA A 121 0.34 10.15 -0.77
CA ALA A 121 1.13 11.10 -1.57
C ALA A 121 1.86 12.09 -0.67
N PHE A 122 1.22 12.49 0.44
CA PHE A 122 1.80 13.44 1.38
C PHE A 122 3.02 12.89 2.13
N SER A 123 3.01 11.61 2.48
CA SER A 123 4.13 10.92 3.11
C SER A 123 5.35 10.82 2.21
N ILE A 124 5.19 10.41 0.95
CA ILE A 124 6.31 10.38 0.00
C ILE A 124 6.79 11.80 -0.32
N LYS A 125 5.90 12.79 -0.39
CA LYS A 125 6.30 14.21 -0.55
C LYS A 125 7.19 14.67 0.60
N THR A 126 6.78 14.36 1.82
CA THR A 126 7.56 14.65 3.03
C THR A 126 8.94 14.01 2.97
N ILE A 127 9.03 12.70 2.70
CA ILE A 127 10.31 11.97 2.61
C ILE A 127 11.19 12.51 1.47
N PHE A 128 10.58 12.87 0.34
CA PHE A 128 11.29 13.44 -0.80
C PHE A 128 11.89 14.81 -0.48
N ASP A 129 11.11 15.71 0.11
CA ASP A 129 11.55 17.06 0.43
C ASP A 129 12.59 17.04 1.58
N SER A 130 12.49 16.09 2.52
CA SER A 130 13.30 16.06 3.74
C SER A 130 14.53 15.15 3.66
N ASN A 131 14.53 14.10 2.84
CA ASN A 131 15.55 13.04 2.81
C ASN A 131 15.68 12.24 4.13
N PHE A 132 14.63 12.23 4.96
CA PHE A 132 14.54 11.35 6.14
C PHE A 132 13.09 10.86 6.31
N PHE A 133 12.89 9.82 7.13
CA PHE A 133 11.54 9.35 7.45
C PHE A 133 10.82 10.32 8.41
N TYR A 134 9.62 10.00 8.89
CA TYR A 134 8.83 10.96 9.66
C TYR A 134 9.46 11.26 11.04
N THR A 135 9.66 12.54 11.37
CA THR A 135 10.09 13.03 12.70
C THR A 135 9.05 14.02 13.24
N LEU A 136 9.22 14.50 14.48
CA LEU A 136 8.33 15.54 15.05
C LEU A 136 8.29 16.82 14.21
N ASP A 137 9.39 17.14 13.56
CA ASP A 137 9.52 18.32 12.69
C ASP A 137 8.96 18.09 11.29
N THR A 138 8.49 16.87 10.97
CA THR A 138 7.82 16.65 9.69
C THR A 138 6.36 17.08 9.77
N PRO A 139 5.80 17.67 8.70
CA PRO A 139 4.44 18.16 8.77
C PRO A 139 3.45 17.02 9.03
N ILE A 140 3.71 15.79 8.56
CA ILE A 140 2.83 14.62 8.72
C ILE A 140 2.77 13.99 10.13
N TYR A 141 3.58 14.48 11.07
CA TYR A 141 3.81 13.80 12.35
C TYR A 141 2.55 13.54 13.18
N LYS A 142 1.46 14.32 13.07
CA LYS A 142 0.32 14.22 14.00
C LYS A 142 -0.64 13.03 13.77
N LYS A 143 -0.71 12.41 12.58
CA LYS A 143 -1.87 11.53 12.26
C LYS A 143 -1.57 10.12 11.73
N PHE A 144 -0.36 9.83 11.24
CA PHE A 144 -0.05 8.52 10.62
C PHE A 144 1.33 7.96 11.00
N LYS A 145 1.76 8.28 12.21
CA LYS A 145 2.98 7.84 12.90
C LYS A 145 3.21 6.31 12.84
N THR A 146 2.13 5.56 12.77
CA THR A 146 2.16 4.10 12.90
C THR A 146 2.55 3.41 11.60
N TYR A 147 2.40 4.03 10.43
CA TYR A 147 2.63 3.35 9.17
C TYR A 147 4.12 3.37 8.76
N PRO A 148 4.77 2.20 8.66
CA PRO A 148 6.12 2.12 8.14
C PRO A 148 6.15 2.49 6.66
N PRO A 149 7.20 3.19 6.19
CA PRO A 149 7.25 3.80 4.87
C PRO A 149 7.77 2.84 3.78
N GLY A 150 7.42 1.55 3.77
CA GLY A 150 7.99 0.59 2.82
C GLY A 150 7.64 0.90 1.36
N GLN A 151 6.37 1.24 1.08
CA GLN A 151 5.94 1.69 -0.25
C GLN A 151 6.66 2.99 -0.65
N GLN A 152 6.71 3.96 0.26
CA GLN A 152 7.34 5.26 0.05
C GLN A 152 8.86 5.14 -0.12
N THR A 153 9.51 4.19 0.56
CA THR A 153 10.95 3.94 0.42
C THR A 153 11.30 3.52 -1.00
N LEU A 154 10.48 2.64 -1.60
CA LEU A 154 10.66 2.28 -3.01
C LEU A 154 10.44 3.50 -3.91
N GLN A 155 9.36 4.26 -3.70
CA GLN A 155 9.07 5.46 -4.48
C GLN A 155 10.22 6.49 -4.39
N TYR A 156 10.74 6.71 -3.19
CA TYR A 156 11.86 7.61 -2.93
C TYR A 156 13.13 7.19 -3.69
N PHE A 157 13.45 5.89 -3.70
CA PHE A 157 14.60 5.37 -4.45
C PHE A 157 14.58 5.79 -5.93
N PHE A 158 13.42 5.73 -6.59
CA PHE A 158 13.28 6.16 -7.98
C PHE A 158 13.26 7.70 -8.11
N LEU A 159 12.56 8.40 -7.21
CA LEU A 159 12.48 9.86 -7.20
C LEU A 159 13.83 10.52 -6.94
N TYR A 160 14.74 9.89 -6.20
CA TYR A 160 16.10 10.37 -5.98
C TYR A 160 16.84 10.63 -7.30
N PHE A 161 16.60 9.79 -8.32
CA PHE A 161 17.20 9.94 -9.65
C PHE A 161 16.37 10.79 -10.60
N LYS A 162 15.03 10.73 -10.53
CA LYS A 162 14.11 11.43 -11.45
C LYS A 162 13.78 12.88 -11.04
N GLY A 163 13.73 13.17 -9.74
CA GLY A 163 13.04 14.34 -9.19
C GLY A 163 11.54 14.09 -8.97
N TRP A 164 10.87 15.05 -8.33
CA TRP A 164 9.44 14.96 -7.99
C TRP A 164 8.56 14.84 -9.24
N SER A 165 7.67 13.86 -9.27
CA SER A 165 6.68 13.69 -10.33
C SER A 165 5.56 12.77 -9.88
N GLU A 166 4.34 13.30 -9.77
CA GLU A 166 3.14 12.53 -9.41
C GLU A 166 2.81 11.38 -10.39
N PRO A 167 2.82 11.58 -11.72
CA PRO A 167 2.65 10.47 -12.67
C PRO A 167 3.73 9.39 -12.50
N PHE A 168 4.98 9.79 -12.20
CA PHE A 168 6.05 8.83 -12.00
C PHE A 168 5.89 8.01 -10.71
N ILE A 169 5.41 8.64 -9.63
CA ILE A 169 5.06 7.93 -8.36
C ILE A 169 3.99 6.88 -8.63
N LEU A 170 2.96 7.24 -9.40
CA LEU A 170 1.92 6.29 -9.80
C LEU A 170 2.48 5.16 -10.66
N ALA A 171 3.35 5.46 -11.63
CA ALA A 171 4.02 4.46 -12.46
C ALA A 171 4.83 3.45 -11.63
N ILE A 172 5.54 3.92 -10.59
CA ILE A 172 6.28 3.05 -9.66
C ILE A 172 5.33 2.14 -8.88
N GLN A 173 4.19 2.66 -8.42
CA GLN A 173 3.17 1.86 -7.74
C GLN A 173 2.62 0.74 -8.64
N GLN A 174 2.31 1.08 -9.90
CA GLN A 174 1.85 0.11 -10.88
C GLN A 174 2.91 -0.95 -11.17
N ALA A 175 4.17 -0.54 -11.37
CA ALA A 175 5.30 -1.44 -11.57
C ALA A 175 5.46 -2.39 -10.36
N PHE A 176 5.31 -1.89 -9.14
CA PHE A 176 5.39 -2.72 -7.94
C PHE A 176 4.24 -3.74 -7.89
N THR A 177 3.00 -3.33 -8.12
CA THR A 177 1.84 -4.22 -8.15
C THR A 177 1.93 -5.26 -9.28
N ILE A 178 2.34 -4.87 -10.49
CA ILE A 178 2.51 -5.79 -11.63
C ILE A 178 3.66 -6.78 -11.36
N SER A 179 4.71 -6.37 -10.65
CA SER A 179 5.78 -7.28 -10.24
C SER A 179 5.28 -8.39 -9.31
N CYS A 180 4.31 -8.08 -8.43
CA CYS A 180 3.60 -9.08 -7.61
C CYS A 180 2.84 -10.07 -8.51
N PHE A 181 2.07 -9.59 -9.49
CA PHE A 181 1.33 -10.48 -10.39
C PHE A 181 2.24 -11.39 -11.22
N SER A 182 3.35 -10.84 -11.71
CA SER A 182 4.37 -11.61 -12.43
C SER A 182 4.99 -12.69 -11.53
N PHE A 183 5.28 -12.35 -10.28
CA PHE A 183 5.79 -13.28 -9.29
C PHE A 183 4.79 -14.42 -9.03
N ILE A 184 3.51 -14.11 -8.78
CA ILE A 184 2.45 -15.10 -8.57
C ILE A 184 2.36 -16.06 -9.78
N ALA A 185 2.25 -15.53 -10.99
CA ALA A 185 2.14 -16.34 -12.20
C ALA A 185 3.30 -17.33 -12.36
N SER A 186 4.53 -16.88 -12.07
CA SER A 186 5.75 -17.68 -12.16
C SER A 186 5.89 -18.79 -11.12
N CYS A 187 5.15 -18.70 -10.02
CA CYS A 187 5.06 -19.75 -9.00
C CYS A 187 4.27 -20.96 -9.53
N PHE A 188 3.27 -20.73 -10.37
CA PHE A 188 2.35 -21.76 -10.85
C PHE A 188 2.60 -22.21 -12.29
N SER A 189 3.31 -21.42 -13.11
CA SER A 189 3.61 -21.78 -14.50
C SER A 189 5.01 -21.36 -14.92
N LYS A 190 5.65 -22.21 -15.74
CA LYS A 190 6.88 -21.87 -16.50
C LYS A 190 6.59 -21.50 -17.94
N LYS A 191 5.36 -21.72 -18.41
CA LYS A 191 4.95 -21.38 -19.78
C LYS A 191 4.61 -19.91 -19.86
N LYS A 192 5.28 -19.20 -20.76
CA LYS A 192 5.14 -17.73 -20.92
C LYS A 192 3.70 -17.33 -21.19
N ILE A 193 3.04 -17.98 -22.15
CA ILE A 193 1.65 -17.65 -22.53
C ILE A 193 0.69 -17.81 -21.35
N ILE A 194 0.79 -18.91 -20.60
CA ILE A 194 -0.04 -19.15 -19.41
C ILE A 194 0.25 -18.10 -18.34
N SER A 195 1.52 -17.71 -18.17
CA SER A 195 1.91 -16.70 -17.18
C SER A 195 1.34 -15.32 -17.52
N ILE A 196 1.35 -14.94 -18.80
CA ILE A 196 0.72 -13.71 -19.30
C ILE A 196 -0.79 -13.74 -19.00
N LEU A 197 -1.46 -14.86 -19.31
CA LEU A 197 -2.89 -15.00 -19.02
C LEU A 197 -3.20 -14.93 -17.52
N TYR A 198 -2.36 -15.51 -16.65
CA TYR A 198 -2.51 -15.34 -15.21
C TYR A 198 -2.34 -13.88 -14.77
N ILE A 199 -1.37 -13.15 -15.33
CA ILE A 199 -1.21 -11.72 -15.03
C ILE A 199 -2.45 -10.93 -15.47
N SER A 200 -2.96 -11.15 -16.69
CA SER A 200 -4.18 -10.49 -17.17
C SER A 200 -5.38 -10.80 -16.29
N LEU A 201 -5.52 -12.05 -15.87
CA LEU A 201 -6.58 -12.49 -14.98
C LEU A 201 -6.47 -11.84 -13.59
N LEU A 202 -5.26 -11.74 -13.03
CA LEU A 202 -5.02 -11.09 -11.73
C LEU A 202 -5.37 -9.60 -11.76
N ILE A 203 -5.05 -8.90 -12.86
CA ILE A 203 -5.45 -7.50 -13.04
C ILE A 203 -6.98 -7.39 -13.01
N LEU A 204 -7.70 -8.24 -13.74
CA LEU A 204 -9.17 -8.21 -13.74
C LEU A 204 -9.75 -8.46 -12.35
N VAL A 205 -9.24 -9.47 -11.63
CA VAL A 205 -9.66 -9.75 -10.25
C VAL A 205 -9.34 -8.58 -9.32
N PHE A 206 -8.19 -7.92 -9.51
CA PHE A 206 -7.79 -6.75 -8.72
C PHE A 206 -8.83 -5.62 -8.83
N TYR A 207 -9.27 -5.31 -10.06
CA TYR A 207 -10.33 -4.34 -10.30
C TYR A 207 -11.70 -4.78 -9.75
N SER A 208 -12.00 -6.08 -9.75
CA SER A 208 -13.22 -6.59 -9.13
C SER A 208 -13.25 -6.42 -7.60
N PHE A 209 -12.09 -6.39 -6.94
CA PHE A 209 -11.99 -5.98 -5.52
C PHE A 209 -12.02 -4.47 -5.30
N ARG A 210 -12.37 -3.69 -6.34
CA ARG A 210 -12.42 -2.21 -6.33
C ARG A 210 -11.06 -1.56 -6.03
N TYR A 211 -9.98 -2.30 -6.24
CA TYR A 211 -8.68 -1.69 -6.42
C TYR A 211 -8.55 -1.18 -7.84
N ASP A 212 -7.54 -0.35 -8.07
CA ASP A 212 -7.27 0.22 -9.38
C ASP A 212 -5.77 0.54 -9.49
N LEU A 213 -5.37 0.89 -10.71
CA LEU A 213 -4.00 1.30 -11.01
C LEU A 213 -3.89 2.83 -11.10
N SER A 214 -4.95 3.58 -10.80
CA SER A 214 -5.00 5.04 -10.87
C SER A 214 -4.69 5.72 -9.53
N HIS A 215 -4.70 4.98 -8.42
CA HIS A 215 -4.35 5.46 -7.09
C HIS A 215 -3.12 4.76 -6.49
N ILE A 216 -2.47 5.43 -5.53
CA ILE A 216 -1.32 4.86 -4.79
C ILE A 216 -1.70 4.28 -3.42
N TYR A 217 -2.95 3.82 -3.29
CA TYR A 217 -3.43 3.20 -2.06
C TYR A 217 -2.70 1.89 -1.77
N VAL A 218 -2.34 1.70 -0.50
CA VAL A 218 -1.51 0.58 -0.08
C VAL A 218 -2.24 -0.76 -0.06
N ASP A 219 -3.57 -0.78 0.14
CA ASP A 219 -4.29 -2.02 0.49
C ASP A 219 -4.28 -3.04 -0.65
N GLY A 220 -4.39 -2.56 -1.90
CA GLY A 220 -4.25 -3.39 -3.09
C GLY A 220 -2.82 -3.94 -3.25
N LEU A 221 -1.81 -3.06 -3.11
CA LEU A 221 -0.40 -3.47 -3.15
C LEU A 221 -0.09 -4.52 -2.07
N LEU A 222 -0.55 -4.30 -0.84
CA LEU A 222 -0.37 -5.22 0.28
C LEU A 222 -1.02 -6.57 0.00
N GLY A 223 -2.24 -6.59 -0.55
CA GLY A 223 -2.91 -7.81 -0.97
C GLY A 223 -2.15 -8.56 -2.07
N ALA A 224 -1.63 -7.84 -3.08
CA ALA A 224 -0.82 -8.42 -4.14
C ALA A 224 0.53 -8.98 -3.64
N TYR A 225 1.17 -8.27 -2.72
CA TYR A 225 2.41 -8.71 -2.09
C TYR A 225 2.17 -9.95 -1.20
N PHE A 226 1.10 -9.94 -0.40
CA PHE A 226 0.70 -11.10 0.40
C PHE A 226 0.38 -12.31 -0.49
N ALA A 227 -0.34 -12.13 -1.59
CA ALA A 227 -0.61 -13.19 -2.57
C ALA A 227 0.68 -13.77 -3.17
N SER A 228 1.70 -12.93 -3.39
CA SER A 228 3.02 -13.36 -3.87
C SER A 228 3.75 -14.22 -2.83
N ALA A 229 3.77 -13.79 -1.58
CA ALA A 229 4.36 -14.54 -0.47
C ALA A 229 3.62 -15.87 -0.20
N LEU A 230 2.27 -15.85 -0.27
CA LEU A 230 1.42 -17.04 -0.15
C LEU A 230 1.69 -18.04 -1.28
N SER A 231 1.71 -17.57 -2.53
CA SER A 231 2.06 -18.37 -3.70
C SER A 231 3.45 -18.99 -3.57
N PHE A 232 4.41 -18.22 -3.04
CA PHE A 232 5.77 -18.71 -2.81
C PHE A 232 5.81 -19.81 -1.75
N ALA A 233 5.16 -19.60 -0.60
CA ALA A 233 5.10 -20.58 0.47
C ALA A 233 4.44 -21.89 0.02
N ILE A 234 3.44 -21.80 -0.87
CA ILE A 234 2.72 -22.96 -1.42
C ILE A 234 3.51 -23.72 -2.50
N THR A 235 4.36 -23.04 -3.27
CA THR A 235 5.00 -23.66 -4.45
C THR A 235 6.49 -23.95 -4.26
N SER A 236 7.14 -23.31 -3.29
CA SER A 236 8.56 -23.48 -3.05
C SER A 236 8.88 -24.80 -2.32
N LYS A 237 10.02 -25.38 -2.68
CA LYS A 237 10.55 -26.57 -2.00
C LYS A 237 11.36 -26.14 -0.77
N LYS A 238 11.40 -27.00 0.26
CA LYS A 238 12.30 -26.84 1.42
C LYS A 238 13.76 -26.83 0.93
N ASN A 239 14.39 -25.66 0.97
CA ASN A 239 15.83 -25.47 0.82
C ASN A 239 16.22 -24.06 1.30
N THR A 240 17.51 -23.86 1.55
CA THR A 240 18.04 -22.60 2.10
C THR A 240 17.77 -21.39 1.21
N ASN A 241 17.94 -21.51 -0.10
CA ASN A 241 17.73 -20.37 -1.02
C ASN A 241 16.26 -19.92 -1.02
N ASN A 242 15.33 -20.86 -1.07
CA ASN A 242 13.90 -20.56 -0.99
C ASN A 242 13.55 -19.98 0.37
N PHE A 243 14.14 -20.48 1.45
CA PHE A 243 13.88 -19.91 2.76
C PHE A 243 14.40 -18.45 2.85
N ILE A 244 15.57 -18.13 2.31
CA ILE A 244 16.08 -16.76 2.24
C ILE A 244 15.13 -15.86 1.44
N ILE A 245 14.64 -16.32 0.28
CA ILE A 245 13.65 -15.58 -0.51
C ILE A 245 12.38 -15.33 0.31
N LEU A 246 11.90 -16.35 1.03
CA LEU A 246 10.75 -16.21 1.90
C LEU A 246 11.00 -15.16 3.00
N LEU A 247 12.18 -15.17 3.65
CA LEU A 247 12.53 -14.19 4.67
C LEU A 247 12.55 -12.76 4.13
N VAL A 248 13.00 -12.54 2.89
CA VAL A 248 12.91 -11.23 2.21
C VAL A 248 11.45 -10.78 2.06
N LEU A 249 10.57 -11.69 1.62
CA LEU A 249 9.15 -11.39 1.48
C LEU A 249 8.49 -11.11 2.84
N LEU A 250 8.80 -11.93 3.86
CA LEU A 250 8.28 -11.81 5.21
C LEU A 250 8.72 -10.52 5.90
N LEU A 251 9.97 -10.09 5.70
CA LEU A 251 10.48 -8.84 6.25
C LEU A 251 9.81 -7.62 5.61
N THR A 252 9.54 -7.68 4.31
CA THR A 252 8.97 -6.54 3.57
C THR A 252 7.49 -6.30 3.89
N LEU A 253 6.70 -7.35 4.14
CA LEU A 253 5.28 -7.25 4.45
C LEU A 253 4.95 -6.24 5.57
N PRO A 254 5.51 -6.35 6.79
CA PRO A 254 5.24 -5.38 7.85
C PRO A 254 5.81 -3.99 7.54
N LEU A 255 6.81 -3.87 6.66
CA LEU A 255 7.36 -2.57 6.24
C LEU A 255 6.44 -1.84 5.26
N ILE A 256 5.66 -2.54 4.43
CA ILE A 256 4.66 -1.91 3.54
C ILE A 256 3.52 -1.30 4.37
N LYS A 257 3.03 -2.04 5.36
CA LYS A 257 1.98 -1.59 6.29
C LYS A 257 2.00 -2.47 7.54
N GLN A 258 1.65 -1.92 8.70
CA GLN A 258 1.63 -2.67 9.96
C GLN A 258 0.80 -3.97 9.90
N VAL A 259 -0.36 -3.96 9.22
CA VAL A 259 -1.22 -5.16 9.06
C VAL A 259 -0.50 -6.29 8.30
N GLY A 260 0.53 -5.96 7.51
CA GLY A 260 1.42 -6.93 6.90
C GLY A 260 2.11 -7.85 7.91
N LEU A 261 2.23 -7.45 9.18
CA LEU A 261 2.66 -8.32 10.29
C LEU A 261 1.80 -9.59 10.40
N VAL A 262 0.47 -9.43 10.39
CA VAL A 262 -0.48 -10.54 10.51
C VAL A 262 -0.36 -11.48 9.31
N PHE A 263 -0.26 -10.91 8.10
CA PHE A 263 -0.04 -11.67 6.88
C PHE A 263 1.28 -12.43 6.91
N ALA A 264 2.35 -11.82 7.38
CA ALA A 264 3.66 -12.46 7.50
C ALA A 264 3.62 -13.63 8.49
N PHE A 265 2.89 -13.52 9.60
CA PHE A 265 2.67 -14.63 10.53
C PHE A 265 1.88 -15.79 9.91
N PHE A 266 0.85 -15.50 9.12
CA PHE A 266 0.13 -16.55 8.37
C PHE A 266 1.06 -17.28 7.39
N ILE A 267 1.91 -16.55 6.66
CA ILE A 267 2.87 -17.16 5.74
C ILE A 267 3.92 -17.99 6.50
N ALA A 268 4.46 -17.48 7.60
CA ALA A 268 5.43 -18.19 8.43
C ALA A 268 4.85 -19.51 8.98
N GLY A 269 3.61 -19.47 9.48
CA GLY A 269 2.89 -20.64 9.97
C GLY A 269 2.68 -21.68 8.86
N LEU A 270 2.14 -21.26 7.72
CA LEU A 270 1.92 -22.15 6.57
C LEU A 270 3.22 -22.80 6.08
N TYR A 271 4.28 -22.00 5.88
CA TYR A 271 5.56 -22.52 5.37
C TYR A 271 6.18 -23.53 6.34
N SER A 272 6.08 -23.28 7.64
CA SER A 272 6.59 -24.17 8.68
C SER A 272 5.83 -25.49 8.68
N ILE A 273 4.50 -25.45 8.67
CA ILE A 273 3.65 -26.65 8.57
C ILE A 273 4.00 -27.47 7.31
N ARG A 274 4.23 -26.82 6.17
CA ARG A 274 4.64 -27.49 4.93
C ARG A 274 6.06 -28.07 5.01
N CYS A 275 6.99 -27.39 5.66
CA CYS A 275 8.34 -27.91 5.92
C CYS A 275 8.29 -29.14 6.82
N TYR A 276 7.37 -29.18 7.79
CA TYR A 276 7.05 -30.38 8.52
C TYR A 276 6.54 -31.45 7.56
N ILE A 277 5.38 -31.29 6.91
CA ILE A 277 4.75 -32.33 6.07
C ILE A 277 5.72 -32.94 5.05
N ASN A 278 6.46 -32.09 4.33
CA ASN A 278 7.33 -32.49 3.23
C ASN A 278 8.78 -32.84 3.65
N SER A 279 9.06 -32.91 4.95
CA SER A 279 10.40 -33.27 5.43
C SER A 279 10.75 -34.71 5.04
N SER A 280 11.98 -34.92 4.59
CA SER A 280 12.57 -36.24 4.37
C SER A 280 13.01 -36.92 5.68
N GLU A 281 13.01 -36.20 6.80
CA GLU A 281 13.40 -36.72 8.11
C GLU A 281 12.42 -37.78 8.61
N ARG A 282 12.96 -38.95 8.99
CA ARG A 282 12.17 -40.07 9.52
C ARG A 282 11.83 -39.90 11.01
N LYS A 283 12.73 -39.27 11.77
CA LYS A 283 12.54 -39.07 13.22
C LYS A 283 11.62 -37.90 13.49
N LEU A 284 10.50 -38.15 14.17
CA LEU A 284 9.49 -37.14 14.50
C LEU A 284 10.08 -35.93 15.23
N ALA A 285 10.95 -36.15 16.23
CA ALA A 285 11.58 -35.07 16.99
C ALA A 285 12.42 -34.12 16.12
N ARG A 286 13.21 -34.66 15.17
CA ARG A 286 14.02 -33.85 14.25
C ARG A 286 13.15 -33.07 13.26
N LYS A 287 12.10 -33.73 12.76
CA LYS A 287 11.12 -33.13 11.85
C LYS A 287 10.41 -31.93 12.50
N LEU A 288 10.00 -32.06 13.76
CA LEU A 288 9.41 -30.99 14.55
C LEU A 288 10.42 -29.87 14.83
N SER A 289 11.64 -30.22 15.26
CA SER A 289 12.70 -29.27 15.54
C SER A 289 13.06 -28.41 14.31
N ASP A 290 13.23 -29.02 13.15
CA ASP A 290 13.47 -28.30 11.89
C ASP A 290 12.33 -27.33 11.57
N SER A 291 11.09 -27.82 11.58
CA SER A 291 9.91 -27.01 11.31
C SER A 291 9.79 -25.84 12.28
N PHE A 292 10.06 -26.09 13.56
CA PHE A 292 10.05 -25.07 14.60
C PHE A 292 11.16 -24.04 14.39
N LEU A 293 12.34 -24.44 13.93
CA LEU A 293 13.42 -23.52 13.60
C LEU A 293 13.04 -22.60 12.43
N TYR A 294 12.45 -23.12 11.35
CA TYR A 294 11.94 -22.28 10.26
C TYR A 294 10.88 -21.29 10.74
N PHE A 295 9.97 -21.74 11.61
CA PHE A 295 8.98 -20.88 12.23
C PHE A 295 9.65 -19.79 13.07
N LEU A 296 10.53 -20.15 14.00
CA LEU A 296 11.22 -19.23 14.90
C LEU A 296 12.01 -18.17 14.14
N VAL A 297 12.82 -18.57 13.14
CA VAL A 297 13.59 -17.62 12.32
C VAL A 297 12.66 -16.69 11.54
N SER A 298 11.54 -17.22 11.01
CA SER A 298 10.54 -16.40 10.33
C SER A 298 9.91 -15.37 11.29
N ILE A 299 9.52 -15.78 12.48
CA ILE A 299 8.96 -14.88 13.51
C ILE A 299 9.96 -13.81 13.91
N VAL A 300 11.24 -14.16 14.10
CA VAL A 300 12.30 -13.20 14.43
C VAL A 300 12.43 -12.15 13.32
N ILE A 301 12.51 -12.56 12.06
CA ILE A 301 12.63 -11.64 10.92
C ILE A 301 11.41 -10.72 10.80
N VAL A 302 10.21 -11.27 10.94
CA VAL A 302 8.97 -10.48 10.91
C VAL A 302 8.92 -9.47 12.07
N THR A 303 9.36 -9.89 13.26
CA THR A 303 9.41 -9.04 14.45
C THR A 303 10.45 -7.93 14.30
N ILE A 304 11.61 -8.20 13.70
CA ILE A 304 12.62 -7.19 13.37
C ILE A 304 12.00 -6.12 12.46
N GLY A 305 11.29 -6.53 11.40
CA GLY A 305 10.58 -5.60 10.51
C GLY A 305 9.63 -4.68 11.28
N TYR A 306 8.74 -5.25 12.10
CA TYR A 306 7.78 -4.47 12.87
C TYR A 306 8.43 -3.59 13.96
N LYS A 307 9.31 -4.17 14.78
CA LYS A 307 9.94 -3.46 15.91
C LYS A 307 10.95 -2.41 15.48
N SER A 308 11.58 -2.55 14.31
CA SER A 308 12.46 -1.51 13.77
C SER A 308 11.73 -0.19 13.58
N TRP A 309 10.48 -0.23 13.10
CA TRP A 309 9.65 0.98 12.96
C TRP A 309 9.22 1.51 14.33
N SER A 310 8.76 0.62 15.23
CA SER A 310 8.40 1.02 16.59
C SER A 310 9.57 1.70 17.32
N PHE A 311 10.79 1.19 17.12
CA PHE A 311 12.01 1.76 17.67
C PHE A 311 12.30 3.15 17.10
N TYR A 312 12.23 3.31 15.78
CA TYR A 312 12.40 4.61 15.12
C TYR A 312 11.41 5.66 15.63
N ILE A 313 10.12 5.30 15.72
CA ILE A 313 9.08 6.17 16.29
C ILE A 313 9.38 6.53 17.75
N SER A 314 9.87 5.59 18.56
CA SER A 314 10.18 5.86 19.97
C SER A 314 11.36 6.82 20.16
N ILE A 315 12.40 6.75 19.32
CA ILE A 315 13.55 7.67 19.38
C ILE A 315 13.12 9.09 19.06
N HIS A 316 12.18 9.24 18.13
CA HIS A 316 11.67 10.55 17.73
C HIS A 316 10.53 11.06 18.63
N GLU A 317 10.37 10.50 19.84
CA GLU A 317 9.38 10.92 20.86
C GLU A 317 7.94 11.02 20.32
N ILE A 318 7.64 10.18 19.35
CA ILE A 318 6.33 10.13 18.74
C ILE A 318 5.43 9.30 19.66
N SER A 319 4.74 9.95 20.60
CA SER A 319 3.81 9.27 21.51
C SER A 319 2.69 8.58 20.73
N VAL A 320 2.40 7.34 21.11
CA VAL A 320 1.26 6.54 20.66
C VAL A 320 0.45 6.20 21.90
N ASP A 321 -0.47 7.08 22.26
CA ASP A 321 -1.37 6.83 23.39
C ASP A 321 -2.43 5.83 22.95
N THR A 322 -2.17 4.54 23.18
CA THR A 322 -3.19 3.48 23.04
C THR A 322 -3.49 2.90 24.40
N ILE A 323 -4.59 3.34 25.00
CA ILE A 323 -5.19 2.69 26.16
C ILE A 323 -6.04 1.55 25.60
N VAL A 324 -5.62 0.31 25.81
CA VAL A 324 -6.45 -0.86 25.49
C VAL A 324 -7.34 -1.12 26.71
N PRO A 325 -8.67 -0.97 26.59
CA PRO A 325 -9.58 -1.24 27.70
C PRO A 325 -9.46 -2.70 28.15
N SER A 326 -9.67 -2.94 29.43
CA SER A 326 -9.68 -4.31 29.95
C SER A 326 -10.94 -5.05 29.48
N LEU A 327 -10.92 -6.39 29.46
CA LEU A 327 -12.06 -7.20 28.99
C LEU A 327 -13.36 -6.91 29.78
N THR A 328 -13.25 -6.62 31.07
CA THR A 328 -14.38 -6.27 31.94
C THR A 328 -14.97 -4.90 31.64
N GLU A 329 -14.18 -4.00 31.06
CA GLU A 329 -14.60 -2.66 30.66
C GLU A 329 -15.47 -2.69 29.40
N TYR A 330 -15.18 -3.62 28.48
CA TYR A 330 -16.02 -3.87 27.30
C TYR A 330 -17.43 -4.36 27.63
N MET A 331 -17.62 -4.92 28.83
CA MET A 331 -18.91 -5.41 29.33
C MET A 331 -19.70 -4.32 30.09
N ARG A 332 -19.24 -3.07 30.08
CA ARG A 332 -19.94 -1.92 30.69
C ARG A 332 -20.29 -0.86 29.65
N HIS A 333 -21.30 -0.04 29.94
CA HIS A 333 -21.58 1.15 29.14
C HIS A 333 -20.40 2.14 29.26
N PRO A 334 -20.01 2.82 28.15
CA PRO A 334 -20.64 2.85 26.82
C PRO A 334 -20.13 1.77 25.82
N LEU A 335 -19.17 0.93 26.22
CA LEU A 335 -18.49 0.00 25.29
C LEU A 335 -19.38 -1.18 24.85
N VAL A 336 -20.35 -1.60 25.66
CA VAL A 336 -21.34 -2.64 25.27
C VAL A 336 -22.18 -2.19 24.07
N ASP A 337 -22.63 -0.93 24.04
CA ASP A 337 -23.42 -0.39 22.94
C ASP A 337 -22.58 -0.32 21.66
N ARG A 338 -21.33 0.16 21.80
CA ARG A 338 -20.36 0.16 20.70
C ARG A 338 -20.14 -1.25 20.16
N PHE A 339 -19.98 -2.24 21.03
CA PHE A 339 -19.80 -3.63 20.63
C PHE A 339 -21.00 -4.13 19.83
N GLY A 340 -22.22 -3.97 20.35
CA GLY A 340 -23.46 -4.38 19.67
C GLY A 340 -23.65 -3.70 18.30
N ALA A 341 -23.43 -2.39 18.23
CA ALA A 341 -23.51 -1.64 16.98
C ALA A 341 -22.46 -2.12 15.95
N THR A 342 -21.22 -2.37 16.40
CA THR A 342 -20.14 -2.86 15.54
C THR A 342 -20.43 -4.28 15.03
N VAL A 343 -20.98 -5.17 15.87
CA VAL A 343 -21.41 -6.51 15.45
C VAL A 343 -22.49 -6.44 14.38
N ASN A 344 -23.53 -5.63 14.60
CA ASN A 344 -24.62 -5.46 13.64
C ASN A 344 -24.11 -4.94 12.30
N ALA A 345 -23.23 -3.93 12.33
CA ALA A 345 -22.63 -3.39 11.12
C ALA A 345 -21.70 -4.40 10.43
N LEU A 346 -20.98 -5.26 11.17
CA LEU A 346 -20.21 -6.37 10.59
C LEU A 346 -21.11 -7.39 9.89
N LEU A 347 -22.18 -7.84 10.55
CA LEU A 347 -23.14 -8.78 9.97
C LEU A 347 -23.75 -8.22 8.68
N GLU A 348 -24.16 -6.95 8.68
CA GLU A 348 -24.66 -6.28 7.48
C GLU A 348 -23.61 -6.30 6.35
N ARG A 349 -22.36 -5.91 6.64
CA ARG A 349 -21.28 -5.87 5.63
C ARG A 349 -20.85 -7.23 5.11
N VAL A 350 -20.98 -8.30 5.90
CA VAL A 350 -20.67 -9.67 5.46
C VAL A 350 -21.61 -10.11 4.32
N PHE A 351 -22.89 -9.70 4.37
CA PHE A 351 -23.91 -10.09 3.41
C PHE A 351 -24.19 -9.05 2.33
N ARG A 352 -23.73 -7.79 2.51
CA ARG A 352 -23.88 -6.74 1.50
C ARG A 352 -23.14 -7.06 0.22
N THR A 353 -23.82 -7.00 -0.92
CA THR A 353 -23.32 -7.39 -2.25
C THR A 353 -22.44 -6.34 -2.92
N ASN A 354 -21.63 -5.59 -2.18
CA ASN A 354 -20.76 -4.52 -2.73
C ASN A 354 -19.26 -4.77 -2.50
N PHE A 355 -18.90 -5.97 -2.03
CA PHE A 355 -17.53 -6.32 -1.67
C PHE A 355 -16.67 -6.64 -2.89
N PHE A 356 -17.24 -7.39 -3.86
CA PHE A 356 -16.60 -7.71 -5.12
C PHE A 356 -17.52 -7.38 -6.29
N VAL A 357 -17.04 -6.54 -7.20
CA VAL A 357 -17.83 -5.88 -8.23
C VAL A 357 -17.52 -6.46 -9.60
N LEU A 358 -18.49 -7.15 -10.20
CA LEU A 358 -18.46 -7.63 -11.59
C LEU A 358 -19.38 -6.79 -12.50
N SER A 359 -20.28 -5.99 -11.96
CA SER A 359 -21.14 -5.21 -12.83
C SER A 359 -21.58 -3.97 -12.10
N SER A 360 -21.72 -2.88 -12.85
CA SER A 360 -22.29 -1.65 -12.32
C SER A 360 -23.71 -1.83 -11.78
N LYS A 361 -24.42 -2.93 -12.09
CA LYS A 361 -25.84 -3.08 -11.74
C LYS A 361 -26.27 -4.40 -11.09
N GLU A 362 -25.70 -5.57 -11.39
CA GLU A 362 -26.41 -6.84 -11.06
C GLU A 362 -25.57 -8.03 -10.53
N LEU A 363 -24.27 -8.13 -10.81
CA LEU A 363 -23.48 -9.34 -10.54
C LEU A 363 -22.45 -9.19 -9.40
N ASN A 364 -22.78 -8.42 -8.38
CA ASN A 364 -21.82 -8.15 -7.30
C ASN A 364 -21.94 -9.15 -6.16
N LEU A 365 -20.81 -9.50 -5.56
CA LEU A 365 -20.72 -10.50 -4.49
C LEU A 365 -20.46 -9.83 -3.15
N SER A 366 -21.06 -10.41 -2.11
CA SER A 366 -20.77 -10.08 -0.73
C SER A 366 -19.49 -10.77 -0.24
N LEU A 367 -19.03 -10.41 0.96
CA LEU A 367 -17.90 -11.11 1.59
C LEU A 367 -18.20 -12.61 1.74
N PHE A 368 -19.44 -12.94 2.12
CA PHE A 368 -19.90 -14.33 2.17
C PHE A 368 -19.86 -15.00 0.79
N GLY A 369 -20.38 -14.33 -0.25
CA GLY A 369 -20.33 -14.84 -1.63
C GLY A 369 -18.90 -15.09 -2.12
N ILE A 370 -17.97 -14.20 -1.82
CA ILE A 370 -16.54 -14.38 -2.16
C ILE A 370 -15.90 -15.50 -1.34
N THR A 371 -16.29 -15.67 -0.08
CA THR A 371 -15.86 -16.80 0.74
C THR A 371 -16.27 -18.12 0.09
N LEU A 372 -17.54 -18.23 -0.36
CA LEU A 372 -18.03 -19.41 -1.07
C LEU A 372 -17.28 -19.65 -2.39
N LEU A 373 -16.99 -18.59 -3.15
CA LEU A 373 -16.21 -18.70 -4.39
C LEU A 373 -14.79 -19.20 -4.14
N CYS A 374 -14.12 -18.72 -3.09
CA CYS A 374 -12.80 -19.22 -2.69
C CYS A 374 -12.85 -20.69 -2.29
N VAL A 375 -13.86 -21.08 -1.50
CA VAL A 375 -14.10 -22.48 -1.12
C VAL A 375 -14.37 -23.35 -2.36
N PHE A 376 -15.14 -22.87 -3.33
CA PHE A 376 -15.38 -23.57 -4.59
C PHE A 376 -14.08 -23.86 -5.35
N PHE A 377 -13.20 -22.87 -5.51
CA PHE A 377 -11.90 -23.07 -6.18
C PHE A 377 -10.98 -24.00 -5.37
N ASN A 378 -11.02 -23.92 -4.04
CA ASN A 378 -10.30 -24.84 -3.17
C ASN A 378 -10.76 -26.29 -3.36
N LEU A 379 -12.07 -26.54 -3.30
CA LEU A 379 -12.65 -27.87 -3.49
C LEU A 379 -12.40 -28.40 -4.90
N SER A 380 -12.50 -27.55 -5.92
CA SER A 380 -12.19 -27.91 -7.31
C SER A 380 -10.72 -28.28 -7.49
N SER A 381 -9.80 -27.56 -6.84
CA SER A 381 -8.38 -27.90 -6.81
C SER A 381 -8.14 -29.24 -6.12
N LEU A 382 -8.81 -29.50 -5.00
CA LEU A 382 -8.72 -30.76 -4.26
C LEU A 382 -9.23 -31.94 -5.10
N PHE A 383 -10.36 -31.78 -5.78
CA PHE A 383 -10.91 -32.78 -6.70
C PHE A 383 -9.92 -33.12 -7.82
N LEU A 384 -9.32 -32.10 -8.45
CA LEU A 384 -8.29 -32.35 -9.48
C LEU A 384 -7.06 -33.05 -8.92
N LEU A 385 -6.65 -32.78 -7.67
CA LEU A 385 -5.53 -33.45 -7.03
C LEU A 385 -5.82 -34.93 -6.73
N LEU A 386 -7.04 -35.24 -6.26
CA LEU A 386 -7.48 -36.61 -5.98
C LEU A 386 -7.36 -37.52 -7.21
N ILE A 387 -7.68 -36.99 -8.39
CA ILE A 387 -7.60 -37.74 -9.65
C ILE A 387 -6.15 -37.92 -10.13
N ASN A 388 -5.27 -36.97 -9.81
CA ASN A 388 -4.06 -36.75 -10.63
C ASN A 388 -2.73 -36.80 -9.90
N ARG A 389 -2.69 -36.86 -8.56
CA ARG A 389 -1.45 -36.68 -7.79
C ARG A 389 -1.27 -37.73 -6.70
N LYS A 390 -0.01 -37.90 -6.30
CA LYS A 390 0.37 -38.73 -5.15
C LYS A 390 -0.24 -38.16 -3.87
N LEU A 391 -0.56 -39.05 -2.93
CA LEU A 391 -1.16 -38.71 -1.63
C LEU A 391 -0.41 -37.61 -0.86
N THR A 392 0.92 -37.59 -0.91
CA THR A 392 1.73 -36.56 -0.25
C THR A 392 1.50 -35.16 -0.83
N VAL A 393 1.39 -35.05 -2.14
CA VAL A 393 1.09 -33.78 -2.84
C VAL A 393 -0.35 -33.36 -2.57
N LEU A 394 -1.28 -34.31 -2.48
CA LEU A 394 -2.66 -34.04 -2.09
C LEU A 394 -2.75 -33.43 -0.69
N ILE A 395 -2.11 -34.06 0.31
CA ILE A 395 -2.14 -33.62 1.72
C ILE A 395 -1.54 -32.22 1.88
N ASP A 396 -0.36 -31.99 1.29
CA ASP A 396 0.33 -30.70 1.35
C ASP A 396 -0.52 -29.53 0.80
N ASN A 397 -1.20 -29.78 -0.31
CA ASN A 397 -2.10 -28.81 -0.92
C ASN A 397 -3.41 -28.67 -0.12
N PHE A 398 -4.02 -29.76 0.34
CA PHE A 398 -5.20 -29.73 1.20
C PHE A 398 -4.96 -28.85 2.43
N ILE A 399 -3.80 -29.00 3.09
CA ILE A 399 -3.40 -28.20 4.23
C ILE A 399 -3.28 -26.72 3.87
N SER A 400 -2.71 -26.41 2.70
CA SER A 400 -2.63 -25.01 2.23
C SER A 400 -4.02 -24.39 2.02
N LEU A 401 -4.98 -25.17 1.50
CA LEU A 401 -6.34 -24.72 1.23
C LEU A 401 -7.16 -24.51 2.50
N ILE A 402 -7.11 -25.46 3.45
CA ILE A 402 -7.82 -25.33 4.75
C ILE A 402 -7.18 -24.24 5.62
N TYR A 403 -5.87 -24.11 5.60
CA TYR A 403 -5.16 -23.05 6.32
C TYR A 403 -5.59 -21.67 5.84
N SER A 404 -5.71 -21.48 4.53
CA SER A 404 -6.20 -20.23 3.94
C SER A 404 -7.65 -19.91 4.34
N PHE A 405 -8.50 -20.93 4.53
CA PHE A 405 -9.85 -20.73 5.06
C PHE A 405 -9.83 -20.28 6.52
N ILE A 406 -9.06 -20.98 7.39
CA ILE A 406 -8.94 -20.66 8.82
C ILE A 406 -8.38 -19.24 9.01
N CYS A 407 -7.34 -18.88 8.27
CA CYS A 407 -6.75 -17.54 8.31
C CYS A 407 -7.74 -16.45 7.84
N SER A 408 -8.70 -16.76 6.96
CA SER A 408 -9.74 -15.80 6.58
C SER A 408 -10.64 -15.42 7.76
N ILE A 409 -11.06 -16.42 8.54
CA ILE A 409 -11.87 -16.23 9.75
C ILE A 409 -11.06 -15.46 10.78
N ALA A 410 -9.81 -15.88 11.03
CA ALA A 410 -8.92 -15.21 11.96
C ALA A 410 -8.69 -13.74 11.60
N TYR A 411 -8.57 -13.43 10.30
CA TYR A 411 -8.37 -12.05 9.84
C TYR A 411 -9.62 -11.18 9.99
N VAL A 412 -10.82 -11.71 9.71
CA VAL A 412 -12.07 -10.96 9.94
C VAL A 412 -12.27 -10.69 11.44
N VAL A 413 -11.97 -11.66 12.31
CA VAL A 413 -11.98 -11.47 13.76
C VAL A 413 -10.96 -10.43 14.20
N PHE A 414 -9.75 -10.44 13.63
CA PHE A 414 -8.73 -9.42 13.87
C PHE A 414 -9.21 -8.02 13.46
N LEU A 415 -9.82 -7.85 12.28
CA LEU A 415 -10.37 -6.56 11.86
C LEU A 415 -11.47 -6.08 12.79
N PHE A 416 -12.36 -6.99 13.22
CA PHE A 416 -13.40 -6.67 14.20
C PHE A 416 -12.80 -6.17 15.51
N PHE A 417 -11.78 -6.84 16.03
CA PHE A 417 -11.02 -6.38 17.19
C PHE A 417 -10.44 -4.97 16.97
N CYS A 418 -9.85 -4.70 15.80
CA CYS A 418 -9.34 -3.37 15.49
C CYS A 418 -10.43 -2.30 15.56
N TYR A 419 -11.62 -2.54 15.01
CA TYR A 419 -12.74 -1.58 15.06
C TYR A 419 -13.24 -1.31 16.47
N LEU A 420 -13.07 -2.23 17.41
CA LEU A 420 -13.45 -2.05 18.81
C LEU A 420 -12.38 -1.31 19.63
N VAL A 421 -11.11 -1.47 19.30
CA VAL A 421 -9.99 -1.01 20.15
C VAL A 421 -9.30 0.22 19.57
N PHE A 422 -9.01 0.23 18.27
CA PHE A 422 -8.10 1.22 17.66
C PHE A 422 -8.80 2.30 16.85
N PHE A 423 -9.97 2.01 16.27
CA PHE A 423 -10.71 3.01 15.50
C PHE A 423 -11.48 3.98 16.41
N SER A 424 -11.75 5.18 15.92
CA SER A 424 -12.65 6.12 16.60
C SER A 424 -14.06 5.53 16.73
N GLU A 425 -14.87 6.04 17.66
CA GLU A 425 -16.26 5.58 17.82
C GLU A 425 -17.05 5.71 16.50
N TYR A 426 -16.90 6.85 15.82
CA TYR A 426 -17.50 7.12 14.51
C TYR A 426 -17.16 6.04 13.46
N GLU A 427 -15.89 5.65 13.38
CA GLU A 427 -15.42 4.67 12.39
C GLU A 427 -15.75 3.24 12.79
N GLY A 428 -15.64 2.94 14.09
CA GLY A 428 -15.88 1.63 14.71
C GLY A 428 -17.29 1.11 14.43
N VAL A 429 -18.31 1.89 14.83
CA VAL A 429 -19.72 1.47 14.72
C VAL A 429 -20.24 1.45 13.27
N ARG A 430 -19.45 1.96 12.31
CA ARG A 430 -19.82 2.04 10.89
C ARG A 430 -18.99 1.14 9.99
N LEU A 431 -17.96 0.48 10.54
CA LEU A 431 -16.98 -0.30 9.79
C LEU A 431 -16.39 0.52 8.62
N ALA A 432 -15.92 1.74 8.94
CA ALA A 432 -15.37 2.64 7.93
C ALA A 432 -14.22 1.96 7.16
N SER A 433 -14.31 1.93 5.83
CA SER A 433 -13.36 1.28 4.92
C SER A 433 -13.19 -0.25 5.07
N PHE A 434 -14.14 -0.95 5.70
CA PHE A 434 -14.04 -2.40 5.93
C PHE A 434 -13.80 -3.20 4.65
N GLU A 435 -14.51 -2.89 3.57
CA GLU A 435 -14.38 -3.60 2.29
C GLU A 435 -12.93 -3.59 1.81
N ARG A 436 -12.24 -2.46 1.95
CA ARG A 436 -10.85 -2.29 1.52
C ARG A 436 -9.87 -3.09 2.38
N TYR A 437 -10.06 -3.08 3.70
CA TYR A 437 -9.18 -3.79 4.63
C TYR A 437 -9.34 -5.31 4.55
N ALA A 438 -10.58 -5.79 4.43
CA ALA A 438 -10.86 -7.20 4.23
C ALA A 438 -10.42 -7.67 2.82
N ALA A 439 -10.59 -6.84 1.79
CA ALA A 439 -10.21 -7.18 0.42
C ALA A 439 -8.71 -7.54 0.27
N SER A 440 -7.80 -7.02 1.09
CA SER A 440 -6.36 -7.35 0.96
C SER A 440 -6.11 -8.85 1.16
N TYR A 441 -6.80 -9.46 2.12
CA TYR A 441 -6.72 -10.90 2.36
C TYR A 441 -7.49 -11.69 1.30
N TYR A 442 -8.73 -11.30 1.02
CA TYR A 442 -9.61 -12.04 0.12
C TYR A 442 -9.15 -11.98 -1.35
N PHE A 443 -8.52 -10.89 -1.77
CA PHE A 443 -7.83 -10.80 -3.06
C PHE A 443 -6.74 -11.87 -3.16
N ALA A 444 -5.89 -11.99 -2.14
CA ALA A 444 -4.82 -12.97 -2.13
C ALA A 444 -5.35 -14.40 -2.13
N TRP A 445 -6.34 -14.68 -1.28
CA TRP A 445 -6.93 -16.02 -1.19
C TRP A 445 -7.59 -16.43 -2.50
N LEU A 446 -8.49 -15.60 -3.07
CA LEU A 446 -9.15 -15.91 -4.35
C LEU A 446 -8.13 -16.09 -5.47
N SER A 447 -7.16 -15.18 -5.59
CA SER A 447 -6.14 -15.21 -6.64
C SER A 447 -5.32 -16.49 -6.60
N VAL A 448 -4.85 -16.89 -5.43
CA VAL A 448 -4.04 -18.09 -5.24
C VAL A 448 -4.87 -19.35 -5.49
N SER A 449 -6.07 -19.45 -4.93
CA SER A 449 -6.95 -20.60 -5.11
C SER A 449 -7.35 -20.81 -6.57
N MET A 450 -7.69 -19.73 -7.27
CA MET A 450 -8.08 -19.78 -8.67
C MET A 450 -6.91 -20.15 -9.59
N ILE A 451 -5.73 -19.52 -9.42
CA ILE A 451 -4.55 -19.87 -10.24
C ILE A 451 -4.10 -21.29 -9.95
N MET A 452 -4.14 -21.73 -8.69
CA MET A 452 -3.83 -23.09 -8.31
C MET A 452 -4.75 -24.08 -9.03
N TYR A 453 -6.06 -23.85 -9.06
CA TYR A 453 -7.03 -24.65 -9.81
C TYR A 453 -6.62 -24.78 -11.28
N PHE A 454 -6.37 -23.66 -11.97
CA PHE A 454 -5.95 -23.69 -13.37
C PHE A 454 -4.60 -24.40 -13.57
N SER A 455 -3.66 -24.23 -12.63
CA SER A 455 -2.34 -24.85 -12.73
C SER A 455 -2.42 -26.38 -12.71
N LEU A 456 -3.41 -26.93 -12.00
CA LEU A 456 -3.61 -28.36 -11.80
C LEU A 456 -4.28 -29.06 -13.00
N MET A 457 -4.92 -28.33 -13.90
CA MET A 457 -5.52 -28.92 -15.11
C MET A 457 -4.43 -29.54 -16.00
N LYS A 458 -4.59 -30.82 -16.37
CA LYS A 458 -3.62 -31.54 -17.22
C LYS A 458 -3.78 -31.21 -18.71
N ASN A 459 -5.02 -31.16 -19.19
CA ASN A 459 -5.30 -30.87 -20.60
C ASN A 459 -5.03 -29.39 -20.89
N GLU A 460 -4.03 -29.12 -21.71
CA GLU A 460 -3.58 -27.75 -21.99
C GLU A 460 -4.58 -26.96 -22.83
N LYS A 461 -5.23 -27.60 -23.80
CA LYS A 461 -6.26 -26.94 -24.61
C LYS A 461 -7.42 -26.50 -23.72
N LEU A 462 -7.90 -27.41 -22.86
CA LEU A 462 -8.96 -27.12 -21.90
C LEU A 462 -8.54 -26.02 -20.92
N LYS A 463 -7.33 -26.11 -20.35
CA LYS A 463 -6.78 -25.08 -19.47
C LYS A 463 -6.79 -23.70 -20.13
N LEU A 464 -6.26 -23.61 -21.36
CA LEU A 464 -6.18 -22.36 -22.10
C LEU A 464 -7.58 -21.80 -22.37
N THR A 465 -8.50 -22.65 -22.85
CA THR A 465 -9.88 -22.23 -23.11
C THR A 465 -10.57 -21.76 -21.83
N THR A 466 -10.43 -22.47 -20.71
CA THR A 466 -11.08 -22.07 -19.46
C THR A 466 -10.52 -20.74 -18.95
N ILE A 467 -9.20 -20.54 -18.96
CA ILE A 467 -8.59 -19.27 -18.55
C ILE A 467 -9.07 -18.12 -19.45
N LEU A 468 -9.06 -18.32 -20.77
CA LEU A 468 -9.52 -17.31 -21.73
C LEU A 468 -10.99 -16.98 -21.54
N THR A 469 -11.85 -17.99 -21.36
CA THR A 469 -13.28 -17.78 -21.08
C THR A 469 -13.47 -17.01 -19.79
N THR A 470 -12.74 -17.32 -18.71
CA THR A 470 -12.80 -16.56 -17.46
C THR A 470 -12.35 -15.12 -17.65
N ILE A 471 -11.27 -14.87 -18.40
CA ILE A 471 -10.80 -13.52 -18.73
C ILE A 471 -11.87 -12.76 -19.52
N VAL A 472 -12.47 -13.37 -20.54
CA VAL A 472 -13.50 -12.74 -21.36
C VAL A 472 -14.72 -12.39 -20.52
N ILE A 473 -15.18 -13.30 -19.64
CA ILE A 473 -16.29 -13.05 -18.72
C ILE A 473 -15.95 -11.87 -17.80
N LEU A 474 -14.82 -11.92 -17.11
CA LEU A 474 -14.42 -10.84 -16.19
C LEU A 474 -14.17 -9.51 -16.89
N ALA A 475 -13.66 -9.51 -18.13
CA ALA A 475 -13.45 -8.30 -18.91
C ALA A 475 -14.78 -7.70 -19.40
N PHE A 476 -15.72 -8.54 -19.84
CA PHE A 476 -17.06 -8.11 -20.25
C PHE A 476 -17.84 -7.54 -19.07
N PHE A 477 -17.72 -8.19 -17.92
CA PHE A 477 -18.27 -7.79 -16.62
C PHE A 477 -17.20 -7.08 -15.78
N SER A 478 -16.42 -6.20 -16.39
CA SER A 478 -15.43 -5.43 -15.63
C SER A 478 -16.03 -4.12 -15.12
N SER A 479 -15.48 -3.59 -14.03
CA SER A 479 -15.93 -2.31 -13.49
C SER A 479 -15.68 -1.18 -14.49
N SER A 480 -16.47 -0.10 -14.42
CA SER A 480 -16.23 1.07 -15.28
C SER A 480 -14.84 1.69 -15.07
N GLN A 481 -14.20 1.45 -13.93
CA GLN A 481 -12.88 1.96 -13.61
C GLN A 481 -11.78 1.36 -14.50
N ILE A 482 -11.80 0.05 -14.76
CA ILE A 482 -10.77 -0.54 -15.64
C ILE A 482 -10.86 0.02 -17.06
N ARG A 483 -12.08 0.32 -17.54
CA ARG A 483 -12.29 0.85 -18.87
C ARG A 483 -11.73 2.27 -18.98
N LYS A 484 -11.96 3.09 -17.95
CA LYS A 484 -11.35 4.42 -17.81
C LYS A 484 -9.82 4.33 -17.77
N ASP A 485 -9.26 3.45 -16.96
CA ASP A 485 -7.80 3.33 -16.80
C ASP A 485 -7.12 2.80 -18.07
N ILE A 486 -7.79 1.96 -18.88
CA ILE A 486 -7.29 1.49 -20.20
C ILE A 486 -7.33 2.62 -21.24
N GLU A 487 -8.37 3.46 -21.25
CA GLU A 487 -8.48 4.62 -22.14
C GLU A 487 -7.44 5.70 -21.82
N GLY A 488 -7.03 5.77 -20.56
CA GLY A 488 -5.96 6.64 -20.09
C GLY A 488 -6.23 7.08 -18.65
N ILE A 489 -5.25 6.89 -17.79
CA ILE A 489 -5.31 7.33 -16.40
C ILE A 489 -5.11 8.84 -16.36
N SER A 490 -6.19 9.54 -16.03
CA SER A 490 -6.26 10.99 -15.85
C SER A 490 -6.81 11.34 -14.46
N PRO A 491 -6.53 12.55 -13.95
CA PRO A 491 -7.13 13.03 -12.70
C PRO A 491 -8.66 12.99 -12.76
N ASP A 492 -9.31 12.79 -11.61
CA ASP A 492 -10.77 12.98 -11.54
C ASP A 492 -11.10 14.45 -11.80
N LYS A 493 -11.87 14.72 -12.87
CA LYS A 493 -12.17 16.09 -13.31
C LYS A 493 -12.81 16.96 -12.22
N LYS A 494 -13.71 16.38 -11.40
CA LYS A 494 -14.42 17.14 -10.35
C LYS A 494 -13.47 17.46 -9.19
N LEU A 495 -12.67 16.49 -8.79
CA LEU A 495 -11.73 16.66 -7.68
C LEU A 495 -10.51 17.51 -8.09
N LEU A 496 -10.12 17.46 -9.36
CA LEU A 496 -9.07 18.30 -9.93
C LEU A 496 -9.44 19.79 -9.82
N GLU A 497 -10.70 20.16 -10.03
CA GLU A 497 -11.13 21.55 -9.88
C GLU A 497 -10.89 22.06 -8.45
N SER A 498 -11.34 21.31 -7.43
CA SER A 498 -11.06 21.64 -6.03
C SER A 498 -9.56 21.73 -5.75
N ARG A 499 -8.76 20.81 -6.31
CA ARG A 499 -7.31 20.83 -6.18
C ARG A 499 -6.69 22.12 -6.74
N LEU A 500 -7.04 22.48 -7.98
CA LEU A 500 -6.50 23.66 -8.65
C LEU A 500 -6.94 24.96 -7.95
N GLN A 501 -8.16 25.01 -7.42
CA GLN A 501 -8.62 26.14 -6.63
C GLN A 501 -7.79 26.34 -5.37
N VAL A 502 -7.51 25.27 -4.61
CA VAL A 502 -6.63 25.34 -3.42
C VAL A 502 -5.21 25.70 -3.82
N GLN A 503 -4.71 25.12 -4.91
CA GLN A 503 -3.37 25.37 -5.43
C GLN A 503 -3.13 26.85 -5.74
N LYS A 504 -4.13 27.57 -6.26
CA LYS A 504 -4.03 29.02 -6.47
C LYS A 504 -3.64 29.80 -5.20
N TYR A 505 -4.23 29.45 -4.05
CA TYR A 505 -3.91 30.11 -2.78
C TYR A 505 -2.52 29.71 -2.27
N VAL A 506 -2.12 28.46 -2.48
CA VAL A 506 -0.80 27.95 -2.09
C VAL A 506 0.30 28.59 -2.94
N ASP A 507 0.13 28.67 -4.25
CA ASP A 507 1.10 29.25 -5.18
C ASP A 507 1.30 30.76 -4.92
N GLU A 508 0.28 31.44 -4.40
CA GLU A 508 0.41 32.82 -3.92
C GLU A 508 1.16 32.90 -2.58
N LEU A 509 0.80 32.08 -1.60
CA LEU A 509 1.30 32.17 -0.23
C LEU A 509 2.74 31.65 -0.08
N LYS A 510 3.00 30.45 -0.63
CA LYS A 510 4.21 29.67 -0.38
C LYS A 510 5.52 30.41 -0.71
N PRO A 511 5.62 31.21 -1.80
CA PRO A 511 6.82 31.98 -2.10
C PRO A 511 7.16 33.07 -1.07
N MET A 512 6.20 33.48 -0.23
CA MET A 512 6.40 34.53 0.78
C MET A 512 6.76 33.97 2.15
N MET A 513 6.70 32.65 2.33
CA MET A 513 6.97 31.99 3.60
C MET A 513 8.45 31.70 3.79
N SER A 514 8.95 31.96 5.00
CA SER A 514 10.25 31.56 5.50
C SER A 514 10.21 30.14 6.07
N SER A 515 11.35 29.47 6.19
CA SER A 515 11.45 28.03 6.52
C SER A 515 10.72 27.57 7.80
N ASN A 516 10.55 28.46 8.77
CA ASN A 516 9.90 28.16 10.05
C ASN A 516 8.44 28.63 10.11
N ASP A 517 7.94 29.26 9.05
CA ASP A 517 6.60 29.78 9.02
C ASP A 517 5.58 28.65 8.94
N LYS A 518 4.45 28.86 9.63
CA LYS A 518 3.31 27.94 9.63
C LYS A 518 2.09 28.63 9.07
N SER A 519 1.24 27.86 8.41
CA SER A 519 -0.01 28.39 7.86
C SER A 519 -1.25 27.62 8.32
N TYR A 520 -2.27 28.36 8.75
CA TYR A 520 -3.56 27.80 9.12
C TYR A 520 -4.52 27.79 7.92
N PHE A 521 -5.25 26.70 7.71
CA PHE A 521 -6.24 26.62 6.64
C PHE A 521 -7.67 26.61 7.20
N ILE A 522 -8.52 27.47 6.64
CA ILE A 522 -9.95 27.56 6.97
C ILE A 522 -10.83 27.20 5.77
N ILE A 523 -11.75 26.29 6.03
CA ILE A 523 -12.85 25.93 5.15
C ILE A 523 -14.07 25.54 5.98
N GLN A 524 -15.18 26.28 5.80
CA GLN A 524 -16.41 26.04 6.54
C GLN A 524 -17.27 24.95 5.90
N ASN A 525 -18.05 24.26 6.74
CA ASN A 525 -19.01 23.23 6.31
C ASN A 525 -18.42 22.19 5.34
N SER A 526 -17.19 21.75 5.62
CA SER A 526 -16.47 20.75 4.82
C SER A 526 -16.01 19.59 5.68
N THR A 527 -16.01 18.40 5.09
CA THR A 527 -15.42 17.20 5.67
C THR A 527 -13.89 17.25 5.69
N GLY A 528 -13.27 18.22 5.01
CA GLY A 528 -11.83 18.50 5.08
C GLY A 528 -11.01 18.06 3.88
N PHE A 529 -11.63 17.70 2.74
CA PHE A 529 -10.90 17.30 1.52
C PHE A 529 -9.88 18.37 1.09
N GLU A 530 -10.33 19.62 0.96
CA GLU A 530 -9.51 20.75 0.54
C GLU A 530 -8.40 21.06 1.54
N LYS A 531 -8.64 20.79 2.83
CA LYS A 531 -7.61 20.92 3.86
C LYS A 531 -6.48 19.91 3.63
N TYR A 532 -6.79 18.66 3.27
CA TYR A 532 -5.74 17.69 2.97
C TYR A 532 -4.98 18.06 1.69
N ILE A 533 -5.66 18.58 0.65
CA ILE A 533 -4.99 19.14 -0.52
C ILE A 533 -4.03 20.26 -0.10
N TYR A 534 -4.50 21.20 0.73
CA TYR A 534 -3.71 22.31 1.20
C TYR A 534 -2.45 21.83 1.95
N ASN A 535 -2.60 20.91 2.90
CA ASN A 535 -1.47 20.34 3.65
C ASN A 535 -0.44 19.68 2.72
N TYR A 536 -0.93 18.93 1.72
CA TYR A 536 -0.08 18.29 0.71
C TYR A 536 0.72 19.31 -0.12
N LEU A 537 0.05 20.35 -0.63
CA LEU A 537 0.68 21.37 -1.48
C LEU A 537 1.62 22.29 -0.69
N MET A 538 1.32 22.55 0.58
CA MET A 538 2.14 23.37 1.47
C MET A 538 3.44 22.69 1.90
N SER A 539 3.55 21.36 1.82
CA SER A 539 4.80 20.62 2.12
C SER A 539 6.03 21.29 1.50
N PRO A 540 7.11 21.56 2.28
CA PRO A 540 7.39 21.04 3.62
C PRO A 540 6.87 21.90 4.80
N PHE A 541 6.16 23.01 4.56
CA PHE A 541 5.68 23.88 5.65
C PHE A 541 4.63 23.19 6.53
N HIS A 542 4.65 23.52 7.82
CA HIS A 542 3.65 23.02 8.75
C HIS A 542 2.31 23.75 8.57
N THR A 543 1.23 22.98 8.62
CA THR A 543 -0.13 23.50 8.52
C THR A 543 -1.05 22.95 9.60
N SER A 544 -2.25 23.52 9.69
CA SER A 544 -3.27 23.02 10.60
C SER A 544 -3.73 21.60 10.23
N TRP A 545 -3.72 20.72 11.24
CA TRP A 545 -4.13 19.31 11.08
C TRP A 545 -5.62 19.09 11.31
N TRP A 546 -6.20 19.89 12.19
CA TRP A 546 -7.57 19.80 12.65
C TRP A 546 -8.20 21.21 12.73
N CYS A 547 -9.49 21.28 13.04
CA CYS A 547 -10.23 22.53 13.22
C CYS A 547 -10.20 23.47 12.00
N TRP A 548 -10.32 22.92 10.78
CA TRP A 548 -10.43 23.74 9.57
C TRP A 548 -11.79 24.43 9.42
N SER A 549 -12.83 23.92 10.09
CA SER A 549 -14.14 24.54 10.22
C SER A 549 -14.28 25.05 11.65
N LEU A 550 -14.63 26.33 11.84
CA LEU A 550 -14.73 26.98 13.14
C LEU A 550 -16.13 27.53 13.38
N GLY A 551 -16.56 27.51 14.64
CA GLY A 551 -17.80 28.11 15.10
C GLY A 551 -18.82 27.09 15.57
N ASP A 552 -20.10 27.35 15.28
CA ASP A 552 -21.19 26.48 15.71
C ASP A 552 -21.31 25.30 14.74
N LYS A 553 -21.63 24.12 15.28
CA LYS A 553 -21.88 22.93 14.48
C LYS A 553 -22.97 23.18 13.42
N TYR A 554 -22.75 22.68 12.21
CA TYR A 554 -23.72 22.82 11.12
C TYR A 554 -24.90 21.86 11.24
N TYR A 555 -24.72 20.74 11.94
CA TYR A 555 -25.72 19.71 12.17
C TYR A 555 -25.35 18.86 13.41
N ASN A 556 -26.31 18.10 13.96
CA ASN A 556 -26.17 17.41 15.26
C ASN A 556 -24.93 16.50 15.38
N ASN A 557 -24.55 15.84 14.28
CA ASN A 557 -23.41 14.91 14.21
C ASN A 557 -22.18 15.51 13.50
N ASP A 558 -22.06 16.85 13.48
CA ASP A 558 -20.88 17.52 12.97
C ASP A 558 -19.70 17.31 13.93
N VAL A 559 -18.73 16.52 13.45
CA VAL A 559 -17.47 16.21 14.14
C VAL A 559 -16.29 17.01 13.60
N TRP A 560 -16.51 17.84 12.57
CA TRP A 560 -15.47 18.56 11.84
C TRP A 560 -15.35 20.02 12.28
N THR A 561 -16.45 20.61 12.75
CA THR A 561 -16.47 21.99 13.22
C THR A 561 -16.06 22.08 14.68
N CYS A 562 -14.98 22.83 14.94
CA CYS A 562 -14.50 23.12 16.29
C CYS A 562 -15.17 24.39 16.83
N GLY A 563 -15.53 24.39 18.11
CA GLY A 563 -16.12 25.56 18.77
C GLY A 563 -15.12 26.70 18.92
N GLY A 564 -15.58 27.95 18.86
CA GLY A 564 -14.74 29.14 19.00
C GLY A 564 -14.59 29.95 17.72
N ASP A 565 -13.65 30.87 17.71
CA ASP A 565 -13.37 31.77 16.59
C ASP A 565 -11.88 31.70 16.18
N ILE A 566 -11.44 32.48 15.19
CA ILE A 566 -10.06 32.41 14.69
C ILE A 566 -9.04 32.57 15.82
N SER A 567 -9.30 33.44 16.80
CA SER A 567 -8.36 33.70 17.91
C SER A 567 -8.00 32.43 18.67
N SER A 568 -8.94 31.52 18.86
CA SER A 568 -8.73 30.31 19.66
C SER A 568 -7.72 29.32 19.05
N TYR A 569 -7.41 29.42 17.75
CA TYR A 569 -6.68 28.36 17.03
C TYR A 569 -5.42 28.81 16.29
N VAL A 570 -5.28 30.10 15.95
CA VAL A 570 -4.22 30.54 15.01
C VAL A 570 -2.97 31.11 15.68
N HIS A 571 -2.89 31.14 17.01
CA HIS A 571 -1.80 31.78 17.75
C HIS A 571 -0.39 31.25 17.41
N GLU A 572 -0.27 29.97 17.03
CA GLU A 572 1.02 29.36 16.67
C GLU A 572 1.38 29.51 15.17
N TYR A 573 0.57 30.22 14.39
CA TYR A 573 0.70 30.34 12.93
C TYR A 573 1.07 31.75 12.50
N ASN A 574 1.80 31.86 11.40
CA ASN A 574 2.24 33.12 10.79
C ASN A 574 1.25 33.60 9.73
N TYR A 575 0.59 32.66 9.06
CA TYR A 575 -0.35 32.91 7.97
C TYR A 575 -1.67 32.19 8.19
N ILE A 576 -2.72 32.70 7.56
CA ILE A 576 -4.01 32.03 7.47
C ILE A 576 -4.56 32.14 6.05
N THR A 577 -4.96 31.01 5.49
CA THR A 577 -5.68 30.91 4.22
C THR A 577 -7.16 30.65 4.51
N ILE A 578 -8.01 31.58 4.12
CA ILE A 578 -9.47 31.46 4.19
C ILE A 578 -9.96 31.09 2.78
N PHE A 579 -10.43 29.85 2.60
CA PHE A 579 -10.75 29.34 1.27
C PHE A 579 -12.24 29.44 0.89
N ARG A 580 -13.13 28.91 1.73
CA ARG A 580 -14.59 29.00 1.58
C ARG A 580 -15.22 29.29 2.92
N ALA A 581 -15.18 30.56 3.33
CA ALA A 581 -15.90 31.05 4.48
C ALA A 581 -17.38 31.32 4.12
N ASP A 582 -18.28 31.05 5.06
CA ASP A 582 -19.69 31.42 4.97
C ASP A 582 -19.97 32.73 5.72
N ALA A 583 -21.19 33.26 5.59
CA ALA A 583 -21.58 34.51 6.24
C ALA A 583 -21.46 34.44 7.77
N LYS A 584 -21.79 33.30 8.38
CA LYS A 584 -21.71 33.09 9.84
C LYS A 584 -20.27 33.22 10.32
N PHE A 585 -19.33 32.58 9.62
CA PHE A 585 -17.91 32.67 9.93
C PHE A 585 -17.39 34.10 9.74
N ILE A 586 -17.75 34.76 8.64
CA ILE A 586 -17.31 36.13 8.34
C ILE A 586 -17.78 37.09 9.43
N GLU A 587 -19.07 37.05 9.78
CA GLU A 587 -19.65 37.93 10.78
C GLU A 587 -19.01 37.77 12.16
N ARG A 588 -18.76 36.51 12.58
CA ARG A 588 -18.11 36.20 13.86
C ARG A 588 -16.67 36.69 13.93
N ASN A 589 -15.95 36.66 12.80
CA ASN A 589 -14.50 36.88 12.76
C ASN A 589 -14.06 38.23 12.19
N LYS A 590 -14.99 39.06 11.68
CA LYS A 590 -14.67 40.39 11.11
C LYS A 590 -13.91 41.31 12.07
N LYS A 591 -14.10 41.15 13.39
CA LYS A 591 -13.38 41.91 14.44
C LYS A 591 -11.85 41.76 14.40
N TYR A 592 -11.35 40.68 13.78
CA TYR A 592 -9.92 40.38 13.71
C TYR A 592 -9.22 40.99 12.49
N ILE A 593 -9.94 41.49 11.48
CA ILE A 593 -9.28 42.11 10.32
C ILE A 593 -8.71 43.49 10.68
N LEU A 594 -7.54 43.79 10.13
CA LEU A 594 -6.92 45.12 10.20
C LEU A 594 -7.59 46.08 9.19
N ASN A 595 -7.73 47.35 9.59
CA ASN A 595 -8.02 48.50 8.72
C ASN A 595 -9.42 48.63 8.08
N GLY A 596 -10.50 48.14 8.70
CA GLY A 596 -11.87 48.41 8.20
C GLY A 596 -12.23 47.68 6.90
N ASP A 597 -11.35 46.80 6.42
CA ASP A 597 -11.62 45.91 5.30
C ASP A 597 -12.64 44.83 5.67
N ASN A 598 -13.30 44.26 4.65
CA ASN A 598 -14.20 43.13 4.83
C ASN A 598 -13.43 41.80 4.77
N LEU A 599 -13.64 40.93 5.75
CA LEU A 599 -13.10 39.58 5.76
C LEU A 599 -13.68 38.75 4.58
N LYS A 600 -12.80 38.24 3.72
CA LYS A 600 -13.15 37.48 2.50
C LYS A 600 -12.26 36.24 2.36
N ASN A 601 -12.54 35.40 1.37
CA ASN A 601 -11.62 34.33 1.01
C ASN A 601 -10.30 34.94 0.49
N GLY A 602 -9.16 34.47 0.99
CA GLY A 602 -7.85 35.11 0.78
C GLY A 602 -6.76 34.53 1.66
N ASN A 603 -5.51 34.89 1.36
CA ASN A 603 -4.37 34.67 2.23
C ASN A 603 -4.14 35.91 3.10
N TYR A 604 -3.84 35.70 4.39
CA TYR A 604 -3.62 36.78 5.35
C TYR A 604 -2.37 36.51 6.19
N ILE A 605 -1.70 37.58 6.61
CA ILE A 605 -0.65 37.56 7.63
C ILE A 605 -1.29 37.71 9.00
N ILE A 606 -0.84 36.91 9.96
CA ILE A 606 -1.23 37.01 11.37
C ILE A 606 -0.28 37.97 12.07
N ASN A 607 -0.81 39.06 12.61
CA ASN A 607 -0.10 40.02 13.47
C ASN A 607 -0.67 39.93 14.89
N SER A 608 0.14 39.51 15.85
CA SER A 608 -0.21 39.61 17.27
C SER A 608 0.34 40.92 17.85
N TYR A 609 -0.55 41.85 18.21
CA TYR A 609 -0.19 43.03 18.99
C TYR A 609 -0.72 42.87 20.39
N SER A 610 0.17 42.78 21.39
CA SER A 610 -0.11 42.93 22.84
C SER A 610 -1.58 42.67 23.22
N ASP A 611 -1.94 41.38 23.25
CA ASP A 611 -3.25 40.81 23.65
C ASP A 611 -4.43 40.88 22.65
N SER A 612 -4.25 41.39 21.43
CA SER A 612 -5.29 41.33 20.38
C SER A 612 -4.80 40.71 19.07
N LEU A 613 -5.43 39.61 18.67
CA LEU A 613 -5.19 38.99 17.37
C LEU A 613 -5.66 39.93 16.26
N LYS A 614 -4.80 40.18 15.28
CA LYS A 614 -5.14 40.93 14.07
C LYS A 614 -4.62 40.22 12.82
N ILE A 615 -5.42 40.19 11.76
CA ILE A 615 -5.05 39.60 10.47
C ILE A 615 -5.08 40.66 9.37
N LYS A 616 -4.08 40.65 8.49
CA LYS A 616 -3.93 41.59 7.38
C LYS A 616 -3.96 40.83 6.05
N PRO A 617 -4.76 41.23 5.05
CA PRO A 617 -4.69 40.66 3.71
C PRO A 617 -3.26 40.71 3.17
N LEU A 618 -2.82 39.65 2.49
CA LEU A 618 -1.52 39.61 1.81
C LEU A 618 -1.47 40.52 0.57
N LYS A 619 -2.63 40.84 0.00
CA LYS A 619 -2.84 41.82 -1.07
C LYS A 619 -4.08 42.65 -0.81
#